data_AF-A0A7X8AT44-F1
#
_entry.id   AF-A0A7X8AT44-F1
#
_cell.length_a   1.000
_cell.length_b   1.000
_cell.length_c   1.000
_cell.angle_alpha   90.00
_cell.angle_beta   90.00
_cell.angle_gamma   90.00
#
_symmetry.space_group_name_H-M   'P 1'
#
loop_
_entity.id
_entity.type
_entity.pdbx_description
1 polymer ?
#
loop_
_entity_poly.entity_id
_entity_poly.type
_entity_poly.pdbx_seq_one_letter_code
_entity_poly.pdbx_strand_id
1 'polypeptide(L)'
;IVYRDFAPLDSIVQASGRCNRNWNDKGKVYVVNLVDERRPFSSYIYDAVLLNTTRNILQKSSSYNEVKLCKLVNEYYSVLQAKLSPDTSDEFIDALNRLRYSNVLGNGVGISDFALIEQNFIKLDVFVEVNEEAKKVWERYCEIKEIKDLNKRREQFDKIKKDFYKFVISVPNKTDNFPPIVNGFGYVNYNSLSDYYDSVTGFKVDKQFAIW
;
A
#
# COMPACT_ATOMS: atom_id res chain seq x y z
N ILE A 1 -14.12 33.12 -4.06
CA ILE A 1 -14.96 32.24 -3.21
C ILE A 1 -14.60 30.80 -3.54
N VAL A 2 -14.46 29.92 -2.55
CA VAL A 2 -14.14 28.50 -2.72
C VAL A 2 -15.18 27.68 -1.97
N TYR A 3 -15.69 26.63 -2.58
CA TYR A 3 -16.50 25.59 -1.91
C TYR A 3 -15.65 24.33 -1.81
N ARG A 4 -15.64 23.70 -0.64
CA ARG A 4 -14.87 22.48 -0.37
C ARG A 4 -15.72 21.52 0.45
N ASP A 5 -15.70 20.25 0.07
CA ASP A 5 -16.30 19.19 0.89
C ASP A 5 -15.57 19.08 2.23
N PHE A 6 -16.24 18.51 3.22
CA PHE A 6 -15.69 18.24 4.53
C PHE A 6 -14.50 17.29 4.41
N ALA A 7 -13.39 17.63 5.03
CA ALA A 7 -12.13 16.92 4.89
C ALA A 7 -11.27 17.17 6.14
N PRO A 8 -10.14 16.47 6.32
CA PRO A 8 -9.11 16.85 7.28
C PRO A 8 -8.78 18.35 7.22
N LEU A 9 -8.56 18.97 8.38
CA LEU A 9 -8.42 20.43 8.49
C LEU A 9 -7.29 20.99 7.63
N ASP A 10 -6.18 20.27 7.52
CA ASP A 10 -5.03 20.59 6.67
C ASP A 10 -5.40 20.64 5.17
N SER A 11 -6.23 19.70 4.70
CA SER A 11 -6.76 19.71 3.33
C SER A 11 -7.65 20.93 3.08
N ILE A 12 -8.49 21.29 4.05
CA ILE A 12 -9.35 22.48 3.98
C ILE A 12 -8.48 23.75 3.92
N VAL A 13 -7.45 23.84 4.76
CA VAL A 13 -6.50 24.97 4.79
C VAL A 13 -5.74 25.08 3.46
N GLN A 14 -5.27 23.97 2.90
CA GLN A 14 -4.57 23.95 1.61
C GLN A 14 -5.46 24.45 0.47
N ALA A 15 -6.73 24.05 0.46
CA ALA A 15 -7.73 24.58 -0.49
C ALA A 15 -7.99 26.08 -0.25
N SER A 16 -8.02 26.50 1.01
CA SER A 16 -8.20 27.90 1.41
C SER A 16 -7.07 28.81 0.94
N GLY A 17 -5.83 28.31 0.93
CA GLY A 17 -4.66 29.04 0.39
C GLY A 17 -4.70 29.30 -1.11
N ARG A 18 -5.65 28.70 -1.84
CA ARG A 18 -5.92 29.01 -3.26
C ARG A 18 -7.04 30.04 -3.44
N CYS A 19 -7.73 30.40 -2.35
CA CYS A 19 -8.71 31.46 -2.34
C CYS A 19 -8.02 32.82 -2.38
N ASN A 20 -8.54 33.76 -3.17
CA ASN A 20 -8.04 35.13 -3.28
C ASN A 20 -6.59 35.31 -3.77
N ARG A 21 -6.20 34.60 -4.84
CA ARG A 21 -4.90 34.83 -5.51
C ARG A 21 -4.76 36.20 -6.20
N ASN A 22 -5.87 36.90 -6.42
CA ASN A 22 -5.90 38.19 -7.11
C ASN A 22 -5.92 39.39 -6.16
N TRP A 23 -5.70 39.19 -4.85
CA TRP A 23 -5.46 40.24 -3.81
C TRP A 23 -6.49 41.38 -3.67
N ASN A 24 -7.63 41.31 -4.35
CA ASN A 24 -8.58 42.43 -4.39
C ASN A 24 -9.57 42.45 -3.22
N ASP A 25 -9.89 41.30 -2.60
CA ASP A 25 -10.93 41.21 -1.57
C ASP A 25 -10.76 40.03 -0.61
N LYS A 26 -11.42 40.00 0.55
CA LYS A 26 -11.35 38.83 1.45
C LYS A 26 -11.97 37.59 0.81
N GLY A 27 -11.16 36.56 0.57
CA GLY A 27 -11.63 35.27 0.07
C GLY A 27 -12.52 34.55 1.08
N LYS A 28 -13.72 34.13 0.66
CA LYS A 28 -14.60 33.27 1.47
C LYS A 28 -14.43 31.81 1.08
N VAL A 29 -14.28 30.94 2.07
CA VAL A 29 -14.22 29.48 1.91
C VAL A 29 -15.42 28.89 2.64
N TYR A 30 -16.23 28.13 1.92
CA TYR A 30 -17.37 27.41 2.46
C TYR A 30 -17.03 25.93 2.54
N VAL A 31 -17.03 25.40 3.77
CA VAL A 31 -16.90 23.97 4.01
C VAL A 31 -18.31 23.39 4.09
N VAL A 32 -18.63 22.48 3.19
CA VAL A 32 -19.92 21.79 3.13
C VAL A 32 -19.71 20.32 3.42
N ASN A 33 -20.63 19.67 4.12
CA ASN A 33 -20.55 18.23 4.37
C ASN A 33 -21.43 17.52 3.34
N LEU A 34 -20.83 17.00 2.27
CA LEU A 34 -21.55 16.24 1.27
C LEU A 34 -21.84 14.83 1.80
N VAL A 35 -23.10 14.42 1.72
CA VAL A 35 -23.59 13.12 2.19
C VAL A 35 -24.29 12.39 1.07
N ASP A 36 -24.11 11.07 1.01
CA ASP A 36 -25.01 10.19 0.26
C ASP A 36 -26.22 9.81 1.12
N GLU A 37 -27.01 8.81 0.71
CA GLU A 37 -28.20 8.34 1.44
C GLU A 37 -27.89 7.80 2.86
N ARG A 38 -26.64 7.47 3.17
CA ARG A 38 -26.24 6.80 4.42
C ARG A 38 -25.06 7.45 5.14
N ARG A 39 -24.06 7.98 4.44
CA ARG A 39 -22.81 8.48 5.04
C ARG A 39 -22.17 9.66 4.28
N PRO A 40 -21.28 10.44 4.94
CA PRO A 40 -20.51 11.49 4.28
C PRO A 40 -19.55 10.95 3.22
N PHE A 41 -19.45 11.61 2.07
CA PHE A 41 -18.48 11.24 1.02
C PHE A 41 -17.04 11.26 1.52
N SER A 42 -16.72 12.19 2.42
CA SER A 42 -15.43 12.29 3.08
C SER A 42 -14.99 11.03 3.81
N SER A 43 -15.93 10.22 4.32
CA SER A 43 -15.65 8.97 5.03
C SER A 43 -15.16 7.82 4.12
N TYR A 44 -15.31 7.95 2.80
CA TYR A 44 -14.76 6.99 1.85
C TYR A 44 -13.25 7.18 1.64
N ILE A 45 -12.74 8.39 1.91
CA ILE A 45 -11.38 8.80 1.55
C ILE A 45 -10.52 8.97 2.80
N TYR A 46 -11.09 9.49 3.89
CA TYR A 46 -10.36 9.89 5.07
C TYR A 46 -10.77 9.07 6.29
N ASP A 47 -9.79 8.82 7.16
CA ASP A 47 -9.99 8.12 8.43
C ASP A 47 -10.95 8.88 9.38
N ALA A 48 -11.73 8.12 10.14
CA ALA A 48 -12.73 8.65 11.05
C ALA A 48 -12.14 9.54 12.16
N VAL A 49 -10.91 9.26 12.62
CA VAL A 49 -10.21 10.06 13.64
C VAL A 49 -9.90 11.47 13.09
N LEU A 50 -9.44 11.56 11.83
CA LEU A 50 -9.15 12.84 11.17
C LEU A 50 -10.42 13.68 10.98
N LEU A 51 -11.49 13.04 10.50
CA LEU A 51 -12.77 13.69 10.26
C LEU A 51 -13.42 14.16 11.56
N ASN A 52 -13.45 13.33 12.61
CA ASN A 52 -14.01 13.69 13.90
C ASN A 52 -13.20 14.80 14.58
N THR A 53 -11.88 14.78 14.46
CA THR A 53 -11.03 15.84 15.03
C THR A 53 -11.26 17.17 14.31
N THR A 54 -11.39 17.15 12.98
CA THR A 54 -11.74 18.36 12.22
C THR A 54 -13.12 18.90 12.61
N ARG A 55 -14.10 18.01 12.78
CA ARG A 55 -15.47 18.38 13.18
C ARG A 55 -15.47 19.08 14.54
N ASN A 56 -14.79 18.49 15.52
CA ASN A 56 -14.72 19.04 16.88
C ASN A 56 -14.07 20.44 16.91
N ILE A 57 -13.13 20.71 16.02
CA ILE A 57 -12.45 22.01 15.95
C ILE A 57 -13.33 23.04 15.25
N LEU A 58 -13.92 22.69 14.11
CA LEU A 58 -14.75 23.61 13.32
C LEU A 58 -16.13 23.89 13.95
N GLN A 59 -16.63 23.03 14.84
CA GLN A 59 -17.89 23.27 15.57
C GLN A 59 -17.79 24.36 16.65
N LYS A 60 -16.57 24.78 17.04
CA LYS A 60 -16.37 25.79 18.09
C LYS A 60 -16.79 27.20 17.68
N SER A 61 -16.92 27.46 16.38
CA SER A 61 -17.32 28.76 15.83
C SER A 61 -17.98 28.58 14.46
N SER A 62 -18.96 29.42 14.14
CA SER A 62 -19.61 29.42 12.82
C SER A 62 -18.71 29.94 11.70
N SER A 63 -17.67 30.70 12.04
CA SER A 63 -16.69 31.22 11.08
C SER A 63 -15.32 31.46 11.72
N TYR A 64 -14.29 31.43 10.89
CA TYR A 64 -12.90 31.66 11.29
C TYR A 64 -12.25 32.67 10.35
N ASN A 65 -11.46 33.57 10.92
CA ASN A 65 -10.61 34.49 10.18
C ASN A 65 -9.22 33.85 10.03
N GLU A 66 -8.52 34.17 8.95
CA GLU A 66 -7.15 33.73 8.64
C GLU A 66 -6.18 33.88 9.82
N VAL A 67 -6.28 34.97 10.60
CA VAL A 67 -5.45 35.20 11.79
C VAL A 67 -5.56 34.06 12.82
N LYS A 68 -6.72 33.38 12.89
CA LYS A 68 -6.95 32.24 13.79
C LYS A 68 -6.55 30.90 13.17
N LEU A 69 -6.31 30.84 11.86
CA LEU A 69 -6.08 29.60 11.13
C LEU A 69 -4.84 28.85 11.63
N CYS A 70 -3.73 29.56 11.85
CA CYS A 70 -2.51 28.97 12.40
C CYS A 70 -2.76 28.29 13.76
N LYS A 71 -3.54 28.95 14.64
CA LYS A 71 -3.91 28.37 15.94
C LYS A 71 -4.77 27.11 15.80
N LEU A 72 -5.74 27.12 14.88
CA LEU A 72 -6.60 25.96 14.61
C LEU A 72 -5.81 24.77 14.08
N VAL A 73 -4.86 25.01 13.17
CA VAL A 73 -3.99 23.96 12.63
C VAL A 73 -3.12 23.34 13.72
N ASN A 74 -2.51 24.17 14.59
CA ASN A 74 -1.71 23.67 15.70
C ASN A 74 -2.56 22.87 16.69
N GLU A 75 -3.76 23.35 17.01
CA GLU A 75 -4.71 22.63 17.86
C GLU A 75 -5.10 21.28 17.25
N TYR A 76 -5.37 21.24 15.95
CA TYR A 76 -5.69 20.02 15.21
C TYR A 76 -4.61 18.96 15.33
N TYR A 77 -3.35 19.32 15.04
CA TYR A 77 -2.25 18.37 15.14
C TYR A 77 -1.96 17.95 16.58
N SER A 78 -2.12 18.83 17.56
CA SER A 78 -1.99 18.48 18.98
C SER A 78 -3.03 17.44 19.41
N VAL A 79 -4.29 17.60 19.00
CA VAL A 79 -5.35 16.63 19.30
C VAL A 79 -5.14 15.32 18.55
N LEU A 80 -4.66 15.37 17.30
CA LEU A 80 -4.34 14.16 16.54
C LEU A 80 -3.20 13.38 17.19
N GLN A 81 -2.09 14.03 17.56
CA GLN A 81 -0.97 13.36 18.24
C GLN A 81 -1.41 12.66 19.54
N ALA A 82 -2.37 13.23 20.27
CA ALA A 82 -2.90 12.60 21.48
C ALA A 82 -3.83 11.40 21.20
N LYS A 83 -4.40 11.30 19.99
CA LYS A 83 -5.37 10.26 19.60
C LYS A 83 -4.75 9.12 18.79
N LEU A 84 -3.74 9.42 17.99
CA LEU A 84 -2.97 8.41 17.28
C LEU A 84 -1.97 7.81 18.27
N SER A 85 -2.10 6.51 18.56
CA SER A 85 -1.15 5.81 19.44
C SER A 85 0.28 5.98 18.88
N PRO A 86 1.22 6.52 19.66
CA PRO A 86 2.62 6.61 19.26
C PRO A 86 3.34 5.25 19.33
N ASP A 87 2.76 4.25 19.99
CA ASP A 87 3.43 3.00 20.37
C ASP A 87 4.02 2.27 19.16
N THR A 88 3.29 2.18 18.05
CA THR A 88 3.79 1.55 16.81
C THR A 88 4.88 2.37 16.13
N SER A 89 4.80 3.71 16.17
CA SER A 89 5.81 4.58 15.56
C SER A 89 7.12 4.52 16.35
N ASP A 90 7.04 4.53 17.67
CA ASP A 90 8.19 4.50 18.57
C ASP A 90 8.95 3.16 18.45
N GLU A 91 8.24 2.05 18.25
CA GLU A 91 8.87 0.75 17.99
C GLU A 91 9.70 0.73 16.70
N PHE A 92 9.19 1.31 15.60
CA PHE A 92 9.93 1.42 14.35
C PHE A 92 11.11 2.40 14.46
N ILE A 93 10.96 3.50 15.20
CA ILE A 93 12.05 4.45 15.46
C ILE A 93 13.15 3.78 16.30
N ASP A 94 12.80 3.02 17.34
CA ASP A 94 13.77 2.23 18.11
C ASP A 94 14.44 1.16 17.22
N ALA A 95 13.69 0.49 16.35
CA ALA A 95 14.25 -0.46 15.39
C ALA A 95 15.27 0.22 14.45
N LEU A 96 14.98 1.43 13.99
CA LEU A 96 15.89 2.24 13.17
C LEU A 96 17.16 2.62 13.95
N ASN A 97 17.00 3.15 15.17
CA ASN A 97 18.11 3.56 16.03
C ASN A 97 19.02 2.38 16.41
N ARG A 98 18.46 1.18 16.55
CA ARG A 98 19.19 -0.06 16.85
C ARG A 98 19.62 -0.84 15.61
N LEU A 99 19.37 -0.33 14.40
CA LEU A 99 19.65 -1.01 13.12
C LEU A 99 19.07 -2.44 13.05
N ARG A 100 17.88 -2.65 13.63
CA ARG A 100 17.15 -3.94 13.62
C ARG A 100 16.47 -4.14 12.27
N TYR A 101 17.20 -4.66 11.28
CA TYR A 101 16.67 -4.85 9.92
C TYR A 101 15.54 -5.89 9.82
N SER A 102 15.49 -6.89 10.70
CA SER A 102 14.48 -7.95 10.68
C SER A 102 14.22 -8.53 12.07
N ASN A 103 13.04 -9.10 12.29
CA ASN A 103 12.64 -9.74 13.56
C ASN A 103 13.16 -11.19 13.71
N VAL A 104 14.27 -11.56 13.06
CA VAL A 104 14.78 -12.96 13.08
C VAL A 104 15.20 -13.41 14.49
N LEU A 105 15.54 -12.47 15.37
CA LEU A 105 15.98 -12.74 16.74
C LEU A 105 14.85 -12.68 17.79
N GLY A 106 13.59 -12.47 17.38
CA GLY A 106 12.43 -12.44 18.28
C GLY A 106 12.35 -11.23 19.22
N ASN A 107 13.23 -10.24 19.04
CA ASN A 107 13.36 -9.07 19.91
C ASN A 107 12.59 -7.87 19.34
N GLY A 108 11.27 -8.00 19.16
CA GLY A 108 10.36 -6.93 18.72
C GLY A 108 10.36 -6.63 17.22
N VAL A 109 9.69 -5.56 16.81
CA VAL A 109 9.51 -5.17 15.40
C VAL A 109 10.85 -4.85 14.72
N GLY A 110 11.05 -5.35 13.49
CA GLY A 110 12.16 -5.00 12.61
C GLY A 110 11.77 -3.97 11.56
N ILE A 111 12.76 -3.27 10.98
CA ILE A 111 12.56 -2.28 9.91
C ILE A 111 11.85 -2.91 8.70
N SER A 112 12.12 -4.18 8.39
CA SER A 112 11.45 -4.93 7.31
C SER A 112 9.95 -5.09 7.48
N ASP A 113 9.44 -4.95 8.71
CA ASP A 113 8.05 -5.21 9.05
C ASP A 113 7.17 -3.97 8.79
N PHE A 114 7.80 -2.82 8.45
CA PHE A 114 7.08 -1.59 8.15
C PHE A 114 6.32 -1.71 6.83
N ALA A 115 5.01 -1.55 6.89
CA ALA A 115 4.14 -1.47 5.73
C ALA A 115 3.36 -0.16 5.75
N LEU A 116 3.61 0.72 4.78
CA LEU A 116 2.86 1.97 4.62
C LEU A 116 1.37 1.70 4.29
N ILE A 117 1.11 0.60 3.60
CA ILE A 117 -0.22 0.10 3.28
C ILE A 117 -0.31 -1.29 3.88
N GLU A 118 -1.23 -1.48 4.83
CA GLU A 118 -1.54 -2.79 5.40
C GLU A 118 -2.07 -3.71 4.29
N GLN A 119 -1.24 -4.66 3.85
CA GLN A 119 -1.68 -5.68 2.90
C GLN A 119 -2.34 -6.82 3.69
N ASN A 120 -3.67 -6.81 3.74
CA ASN A 120 -4.49 -7.84 4.41
C ASN A 120 -4.47 -9.21 3.70
N PHE A 121 -3.54 -9.43 2.79
CA PHE A 121 -3.36 -10.69 2.08
C PHE A 121 -1.88 -10.92 1.79
N ILE A 122 -1.43 -12.13 2.12
CA ILE A 122 -0.11 -12.62 1.71
C ILE A 122 -0.10 -12.68 0.18
N LYS A 123 0.98 -12.23 -0.45
CA LYS A 123 1.21 -12.37 -1.89
C LYS A 123 2.17 -13.54 -2.12
N LEU A 124 1.82 -14.43 -3.04
CA LEU A 124 2.67 -15.50 -3.51
C LEU A 124 3.24 -15.11 -4.87
N ASP A 125 4.56 -15.23 -5.03
CA ASP A 125 5.20 -15.04 -6.31
C ASP A 125 5.10 -16.33 -7.14
N VAL A 126 4.47 -16.22 -8.31
CA VAL A 126 4.23 -17.31 -9.25
C VAL A 126 4.98 -17.03 -10.55
N PHE A 127 5.81 -17.97 -10.97
CA PHE A 127 6.45 -17.96 -12.28
C PHE A 127 5.54 -18.63 -13.31
N VAL A 128 5.30 -17.94 -14.42
CA VAL A 128 4.39 -18.40 -15.48
C VAL A 128 5.15 -18.64 -16.78
N GLU A 129 5.17 -19.88 -17.25
CA GLU A 129 5.80 -20.28 -18.50
C GLU A 129 4.91 -19.93 -19.71
N VAL A 130 4.84 -18.63 -20.05
CA VAL A 130 3.97 -18.12 -21.12
C VAL A 130 4.53 -18.36 -22.53
N ASN A 131 5.83 -18.61 -22.67
CA ASN A 131 6.52 -18.80 -23.95
C ASN A 131 7.82 -19.61 -23.80
N GLU A 132 8.45 -19.93 -24.93
CA GLU A 132 9.74 -20.65 -24.97
C GLU A 132 10.89 -19.90 -24.27
N GLU A 133 10.84 -18.57 -24.20
CA GLU A 133 11.82 -17.78 -23.46
C GLU A 133 11.69 -18.04 -21.95
N ALA A 134 10.46 -17.98 -21.42
CA ALA A 134 10.16 -18.25 -20.02
C ALA A 134 10.59 -19.65 -19.61
N LYS A 135 10.37 -20.65 -20.48
CA LYS A 135 10.81 -22.03 -20.25
C LYS A 135 12.33 -22.13 -20.07
N LYS A 136 13.09 -21.55 -21.00
CA LYS A 136 14.57 -21.54 -20.92
C LYS A 136 15.07 -20.82 -19.67
N VAL A 137 14.43 -19.71 -19.30
CA VAL A 137 14.77 -18.94 -18.10
C VAL A 137 14.49 -19.75 -16.83
N TRP A 138 13.39 -20.51 -16.80
CA TRP A 138 13.05 -21.39 -15.68
C TRP A 138 14.00 -22.58 -15.55
N GLU A 139 14.32 -23.26 -16.66
CA GLU A 139 15.31 -24.34 -16.69
C GLU A 139 16.66 -23.85 -16.14
N ARG A 140 17.11 -22.68 -16.61
CA ARG A 140 18.35 -22.07 -16.12
C ARG A 140 18.30 -21.73 -14.63
N TYR A 141 17.15 -21.27 -14.14
CA TYR A 141 16.95 -21.01 -12.72
C TYR A 141 17.05 -22.29 -11.87
N CYS A 142 16.47 -23.39 -12.33
CA CYS A 142 16.58 -24.71 -11.69
C CYS A 142 18.04 -25.17 -11.62
N GLU A 143 18.80 -25.06 -12.71
CA GLU A 143 20.25 -25.37 -12.72
C GLU A 143 21.03 -24.51 -11.70
N ILE A 144 20.73 -23.20 -11.63
CA ILE A 144 21.39 -22.29 -10.70
C ILE A 144 21.11 -22.70 -9.24
N LYS A 145 19.90 -23.18 -8.94
CA LYS A 145 19.54 -23.65 -7.58
C LYS A 145 20.33 -24.87 -7.13
N GLU A 146 20.79 -25.71 -8.04
CA GLU A 146 21.63 -26.88 -7.72
C GLU A 146 23.07 -26.51 -7.34
N ILE A 147 23.56 -25.32 -7.72
CA ILE A 147 24.90 -24.84 -7.38
C ILE A 147 25.04 -24.74 -5.85
N LYS A 148 25.89 -25.55 -5.22
CA LYS A 148 26.07 -25.56 -3.75
C LYS A 148 26.70 -24.28 -3.19
N ASP A 149 27.59 -23.65 -3.96
CA ASP A 149 28.26 -22.41 -3.59
C ASP A 149 27.30 -21.22 -3.67
N LEU A 150 27.02 -20.60 -2.53
CA LEU A 150 26.06 -19.49 -2.39
C LEU A 150 26.48 -18.25 -3.17
N ASN A 151 27.78 -17.95 -3.26
CA ASN A 151 28.27 -16.76 -3.94
C ASN A 151 28.15 -16.93 -5.46
N LYS A 152 28.57 -18.10 -5.97
CA LYS A 152 28.41 -18.43 -7.40
C LYS A 152 26.94 -18.51 -7.80
N ARG A 153 26.09 -19.07 -6.93
CA ARG A 153 24.64 -19.12 -7.15
C ARG A 153 24.05 -17.72 -7.31
N ARG A 154 24.41 -16.78 -6.42
CA ARG A 154 23.95 -15.38 -6.50
C ARG A 154 24.43 -14.70 -7.77
N GLU A 155 25.71 -14.85 -8.11
CA GLU A 155 26.28 -14.24 -9.33
C GLU A 155 25.60 -14.74 -10.62
N GLN A 156 25.32 -16.05 -10.70
CA GLN A 156 24.63 -16.62 -11.87
C GLN A 156 23.16 -16.19 -11.91
N PHE A 157 22.48 -16.09 -10.76
CA PHE A 157 21.12 -15.59 -10.71
C PHE A 157 21.02 -14.13 -11.12
N ASP A 158 21.96 -13.27 -10.70
CA ASP A 158 21.97 -11.85 -11.07
C ASP A 158 22.05 -11.64 -12.60
N LYS A 159 22.68 -12.57 -13.33
CA LYS A 159 22.74 -12.54 -14.81
C LYS A 159 21.38 -12.75 -15.46
N ILE A 160 20.51 -13.58 -14.87
CA ILE A 160 19.17 -13.88 -15.40
C ILE A 160 18.05 -13.13 -14.69
N LYS A 161 18.36 -12.42 -13.60
CA LYS A 161 17.39 -11.84 -12.65
C LYS A 161 16.33 -10.99 -13.35
N LYS A 162 16.76 -10.11 -14.25
CA LYS A 162 15.86 -9.24 -15.00
C LYS A 162 14.88 -10.06 -15.83
N ASP A 163 15.36 -11.07 -16.54
CA ASP A 163 14.52 -11.90 -17.41
C ASP A 163 13.63 -12.84 -16.61
N PHE A 164 14.11 -13.35 -15.48
CA PHE A 164 13.34 -14.16 -14.55
C PHE A 164 12.11 -13.39 -14.02
N TYR A 165 12.32 -12.19 -13.47
CA TYR A 165 11.22 -11.42 -12.89
C TYR A 165 10.23 -10.85 -13.93
N LYS A 166 10.52 -10.91 -15.24
CA LYS A 166 9.52 -10.59 -16.28
C LYS A 166 8.35 -11.57 -16.27
N PHE A 167 8.59 -12.81 -15.84
CA PHE A 167 7.61 -13.90 -15.87
C PHE A 167 7.07 -14.23 -14.48
N VAL A 168 7.41 -13.44 -13.45
CA VAL A 168 6.92 -13.59 -12.09
C VAL A 168 5.77 -12.62 -11.85
N ILE A 169 4.65 -13.15 -11.37
CA ILE A 169 3.49 -12.38 -10.93
C ILE A 169 3.23 -12.62 -9.45
N SER A 170 2.86 -11.57 -8.73
CA SER A 170 2.48 -11.68 -7.31
C SER A 170 0.98 -11.83 -7.19
N VAL A 171 0.50 -13.02 -6.83
CA VAL A 171 -0.93 -13.34 -6.70
C VAL A 171 -1.35 -13.36 -5.23
N PRO A 172 -2.58 -12.92 -4.88
CA PRO A 172 -3.08 -13.04 -3.52
C PRO A 172 -3.18 -14.51 -3.07
N ASN A 173 -2.71 -14.81 -1.87
CA ASN A 173 -2.78 -16.12 -1.22
C ASN A 173 -4.20 -16.50 -0.73
N LYS A 174 -5.24 -15.87 -1.28
CA LYS A 174 -6.66 -16.24 -1.07
C LYS A 174 -7.25 -16.94 -2.29
N THR A 175 -6.43 -17.27 -3.28
CA THR A 175 -6.83 -17.96 -4.51
C THR A 175 -6.92 -19.45 -4.23
N ASP A 176 -8.01 -20.14 -4.59
CA ASP A 176 -8.09 -21.59 -4.36
C ASP A 176 -7.22 -22.40 -5.36
N ASN A 177 -6.73 -21.73 -6.40
CA ASN A 177 -6.00 -22.29 -7.53
C ASN A 177 -4.48 -22.09 -7.40
N PHE A 178 -3.87 -22.69 -6.37
CA PHE A 178 -2.44 -22.57 -6.14
C PHE A 178 -1.62 -23.51 -7.03
N PRO A 179 -0.65 -22.97 -7.80
CA PRO A 179 0.31 -23.81 -8.49
C PRO A 179 1.29 -24.45 -7.50
N PRO A 180 1.89 -25.61 -7.84
CA PRO A 180 2.88 -26.26 -6.99
C PRO A 180 4.09 -25.33 -6.77
N ILE A 181 4.61 -25.31 -5.54
CA ILE A 181 5.81 -24.54 -5.21
C ILE A 181 7.04 -25.33 -5.64
N VAL A 182 7.82 -24.76 -6.55
CA VAL A 182 9.07 -25.33 -7.05
C VAL A 182 10.18 -24.30 -6.85
N ASN A 183 11.27 -24.71 -6.18
CA ASN A 183 12.43 -23.87 -5.90
C ASN A 183 12.15 -22.54 -5.16
N GLY A 184 10.98 -22.43 -4.51
CA GLY A 184 10.55 -21.27 -3.72
C GLY A 184 9.55 -20.35 -4.43
N PHE A 185 9.11 -20.68 -5.64
CA PHE A 185 8.08 -19.96 -6.39
C PHE A 185 6.93 -20.90 -6.75
N GLY A 186 5.70 -20.39 -6.84
CA GLY A 186 4.63 -21.13 -7.50
C GLY A 186 4.98 -21.29 -8.98
N TYR A 187 4.86 -22.49 -9.55
CA TYR A 187 5.28 -22.73 -10.93
C TYR A 187 4.11 -23.22 -11.79
N VAL A 188 3.80 -22.46 -12.85
CA VAL A 188 2.82 -22.81 -13.87
C VAL A 188 3.57 -23.17 -15.14
N ASN A 189 3.54 -24.45 -15.51
CA ASN A 189 4.14 -24.93 -16.75
C ASN A 189 3.23 -24.60 -17.96
N TYR A 190 3.81 -24.66 -19.16
CA TYR A 190 3.09 -24.35 -20.40
C TYR A 190 1.83 -25.20 -20.61
N ASN A 191 1.85 -26.49 -20.22
CA ASN A 191 0.73 -27.40 -20.41
C ASN A 191 -0.46 -27.10 -19.50
N SER A 192 -0.19 -26.61 -18.29
CA SER A 192 -1.20 -26.18 -17.30
C SER A 192 -1.57 -24.71 -17.43
N LEU A 193 -0.98 -23.99 -18.41
CA LEU A 193 -1.16 -22.54 -18.53
C LEU A 193 -2.64 -22.16 -18.66
N SER A 194 -3.44 -22.95 -19.40
CA SER A 194 -4.87 -22.71 -19.56
C SER A 194 -5.66 -22.79 -18.25
N ASP A 195 -5.17 -23.53 -17.26
CA ASP A 195 -5.88 -23.78 -16.00
C ASP A 195 -5.62 -22.67 -14.98
N TYR A 196 -4.47 -22.00 -15.08
CA TYR A 196 -4.02 -20.97 -14.13
C TYR A 196 -4.00 -19.56 -14.74
N TYR A 197 -3.99 -19.42 -16.06
CA TYR A 197 -3.76 -18.14 -16.73
C TYR A 197 -4.66 -17.94 -17.95
N ASP A 198 -5.31 -16.78 -18.00
CA ASP A 198 -6.09 -16.29 -19.13
C ASP A 198 -5.32 -15.16 -19.82
N SER A 199 -5.23 -15.19 -21.15
CA SER A 199 -4.41 -14.22 -21.90
C SER A 199 -4.96 -12.79 -21.88
N VAL A 200 -6.23 -12.61 -21.54
CA VAL A 200 -6.91 -11.31 -21.48
C VAL A 200 -7.01 -10.79 -20.05
N THR A 201 -7.35 -11.68 -19.10
CA THR A 201 -7.66 -11.32 -17.72
C THR A 201 -6.56 -11.66 -16.70
N GLY A 202 -5.56 -12.44 -17.10
CA GLY A 202 -4.42 -12.81 -16.26
C GLY A 202 -4.67 -14.06 -15.40
N PHE A 203 -4.10 -14.09 -14.20
CA PHE A 203 -4.15 -15.27 -13.34
C PHE A 203 -5.57 -15.57 -12.84
N LYS A 204 -6.00 -16.83 -12.97
CA LYS A 204 -7.33 -17.30 -12.58
C LYS A 204 -7.38 -17.56 -11.08
N VAL A 205 -8.24 -16.80 -10.39
CA VAL A 205 -8.40 -16.85 -8.92
C VAL A 205 -9.33 -17.97 -8.45
N ASP A 206 -10.25 -18.42 -9.32
CA ASP A 206 -11.27 -19.42 -9.02
C ASP A 206 -10.91 -20.79 -9.63
N LYS A 207 -11.11 -21.87 -8.86
CA LYS A 207 -10.98 -23.26 -9.36
C LYS A 207 -12.03 -23.54 -10.44
N GLN A 208 -11.59 -23.68 -11.69
CA GLN A 208 -12.24 -24.61 -12.61
C GLN A 208 -11.48 -25.93 -12.52
N PHE A 209 -12.16 -26.97 -12.03
CA PHE A 209 -11.59 -28.30 -11.81
C PHE A 209 -10.88 -28.82 -13.08
N ALA A 210 -9.56 -28.98 -13.02
CA ALA A 210 -8.83 -29.87 -13.91
C ALA A 210 -8.76 -31.25 -13.26
N ILE A 211 -9.41 -32.23 -13.89
CA ILE A 211 -9.36 -33.64 -13.51
C ILE A 211 -7.96 -34.16 -13.88
N TRP A 212 -7.41 -34.97 -12.96
CA TRP A 212 -6.13 -35.67 -12.98
C TRP A 212 -5.72 -36.30 -14.31
#